data_AF-S7SV76-F1
#
_entry.id   AF-S7SV76-F1
#
_cell.length_a   1.000
_cell.length_b   1.000
_cell.length_c   1.000
_cell.angle_alpha   90.00
_cell.angle_beta   90.00
_cell.angle_gamma   90.00
#
_symmetry.space_group_name_H-M   'P 1'
#
loop_
_entity.id
_entity.type
_entity.pdbx_description
1 polymer ?
#
loop_
_entity_poly.entity_id
_entity_poly.type
_entity_poly.pdbx_seq_one_letter_code
_entity_poly.pdbx_strand_id
1 'polypeptide(L)'
;MMKTSAKRRFQIGPNLWTGLTQVLSGNSIALVGTADQIADRLIEFIDLGFDYVLLRGFPHLETIEQVGASVIPLVREKLQQAKLFHH
;
A
#
# COMPACT_ATOMS: atom_id res chain seq x y z
N MET A 1 -12.85 -7.91 -14.27
CA MET A 1 -12.39 -7.61 -12.89
C MET A 1 -13.33 -6.68 -12.11
N MET A 2 -13.76 -5.54 -12.66
CA MET A 2 -14.51 -4.50 -11.90
C MET A 2 -15.91 -4.93 -11.38
N LYS A 3 -16.64 -5.77 -12.12
CA LYS A 3 -17.94 -6.32 -11.65
C LYS A 3 -17.79 -7.25 -10.43
N THR A 4 -16.64 -7.91 -10.30
CA THR A 4 -16.36 -8.84 -9.19
C THR A 4 -15.90 -8.09 -7.94
N SER A 5 -15.15 -7.00 -8.09
CA SER A 5 -14.71 -6.18 -6.95
C SER A 5 -15.88 -5.42 -6.31
N ALA A 6 -16.86 -4.94 -7.08
CA ALA A 6 -18.07 -4.31 -6.52
C ALA A 6 -18.81 -5.20 -5.51
N LYS A 7 -18.93 -6.52 -5.78
CA LYS A 7 -19.51 -7.49 -4.85
C LYS A 7 -18.70 -7.66 -3.56
N ARG A 8 -17.40 -7.36 -3.59
CA ARG A 8 -16.47 -7.39 -2.44
C ARG A 8 -16.16 -5.98 -1.91
N ARG A 9 -17.08 -5.03 -2.06
CA ARG A 9 -16.90 -3.63 -1.61
C ARG A 9 -15.61 -2.99 -2.14
N PHE A 10 -15.27 -3.26 -3.40
CA PHE A 10 -14.05 -2.81 -4.11
C PHE A 10 -12.73 -3.32 -3.56
N GLN A 11 -12.74 -4.30 -2.66
CA GLN A 11 -11.54 -4.99 -2.24
C GLN A 11 -11.07 -5.94 -3.34
N ILE A 12 -9.83 -5.77 -3.79
CA ILE A 12 -9.20 -6.59 -4.84
C ILE A 12 -8.15 -7.56 -4.28
N GLY A 13 -7.75 -7.37 -3.02
CA GLY A 13 -6.83 -8.23 -2.28
C GLY A 13 -6.74 -7.83 -0.80
N PRO A 14 -5.92 -8.52 0.01
CA PRO A 14 -5.62 -8.10 1.37
C PRO A 14 -5.09 -6.66 1.38
N ASN A 15 -5.74 -5.76 2.13
CA ASN A 15 -5.36 -4.35 2.24
C ASN A 15 -5.33 -3.54 0.91
N LEU A 16 -5.84 -4.08 -0.21
CA LEU A 16 -5.90 -3.42 -1.52
C LEU A 16 -7.35 -3.07 -1.87
N TRP A 17 -7.64 -1.76 -1.96
CA TRP A 17 -8.98 -1.24 -2.19
C TRP A 17 -9.03 -0.34 -3.44
N THR A 18 -10.07 -0.50 -4.26
CA THR A 18 -10.22 0.21 -5.55
C THR A 18 -11.44 1.14 -5.60
N GLY A 19 -12.13 1.39 -4.49
CA GLY A 19 -13.35 2.19 -4.53
C GLY A 19 -13.12 3.66 -4.89
N LEU A 20 -11.88 4.16 -4.74
CA LEU A 20 -11.50 5.49 -5.23
C LEU A 20 -11.66 5.64 -6.76
N THR A 21 -11.59 4.54 -7.52
CA THR A 21 -11.78 4.57 -8.99
C THR A 21 -13.20 4.96 -9.40
N GLN A 22 -14.14 4.96 -8.47
CA GLN A 22 -15.51 5.44 -8.73
C GLN A 22 -15.61 6.96 -8.84
N VAL A 23 -14.65 7.69 -8.26
CA VAL A 23 -14.69 9.16 -8.14
C VAL A 23 -13.46 9.81 -8.77
N LEU A 24 -12.30 9.15 -8.68
CA LEU A 24 -11.07 9.56 -9.32
C LEU A 24 -10.91 8.80 -10.63
N SER A 25 -10.77 9.52 -11.75
CA SER A 25 -10.37 8.92 -13.01
C SER A 25 -8.96 8.32 -12.87
N GLY A 26 -8.82 7.00 -13.01
CA GLY A 26 -7.52 6.33 -13.04
C GLY A 26 -7.51 4.90 -12.49
N ASN A 27 -6.33 4.29 -12.53
CA ASN A 27 -6.05 2.93 -12.02
C ASN A 27 -5.59 2.95 -10.56
N SER A 28 -6.22 3.78 -9.73
CA SER A 28 -5.78 4.03 -8.36
C SER A 28 -6.13 2.85 -7.43
N ILE A 29 -5.12 2.29 -6.78
CA ILE A 29 -5.27 1.31 -5.70
C ILE A 29 -4.91 2.01 -4.39
N ALA A 30 -5.80 1.93 -3.41
CA ALA A 30 -5.58 2.42 -2.06
C ALA A 30 -5.11 1.28 -1.15
N LEU A 31 -4.09 1.55 -0.35
CA LEU A 31 -3.66 0.68 0.73
C LEU A 31 -4.46 1.03 1.99
N VAL A 32 -5.20 0.07 2.55
CA VAL A 32 -6.06 0.29 3.73
C VAL A 32 -5.73 -0.75 4.80
N GLY A 33 -5.29 -0.29 5.97
CA GLY A 33 -4.90 -1.17 7.07
C GLY A 33 -4.07 -0.43 8.14
N THR A 34 -3.45 -1.19 9.03
CA THR A 34 -2.45 -0.66 9.97
C THR A 34 -1.15 -0.32 9.25
N ALA A 35 -0.28 0.49 9.88
CA ALA A 35 1.02 0.84 9.29
C ALA A 35 1.87 -0.40 8.96
N ASP A 36 1.80 -1.43 9.81
CA ASP A 36 2.49 -2.71 9.61
C ASP A 36 1.94 -3.48 8.41
N GLN A 37 0.61 -3.60 8.28
CA GLN A 37 -0.03 -4.24 7.13
C GLN A 37 0.26 -3.51 5.82
N ILE A 38 0.33 -2.18 5.85
CA ILE A 38 0.70 -1.36 4.69
C ILE A 38 2.17 -1.61 4.34
N ALA A 39 3.06 -1.65 5.34
CA ALA A 39 4.47 -1.96 5.12
C ALA A 39 4.65 -3.34 4.49
N ASP A 40 3.93 -4.37 4.94
CA ASP A 40 3.96 -5.71 4.33
C ASP A 40 3.61 -5.68 2.84
N ARG A 41 2.55 -4.95 2.47
CA ARG A 41 2.16 -4.81 1.05
C ARG A 41 3.23 -4.08 0.23
N LEU A 42 3.91 -3.09 0.82
CA LEU A 42 5.01 -2.40 0.14
C LEU A 42 6.22 -3.33 -0.07
N ILE A 43 6.54 -4.18 0.91
CA ILE A 43 7.57 -5.21 0.75
C ILE A 43 7.21 -6.18 -0.38
N GLU A 44 5.97 -6.66 -0.43
CA GLU A 44 5.52 -7.53 -1.52
C GLU A 44 5.69 -6.88 -2.90
N PHE A 45 5.41 -5.57 -3.06
CA PHE A 45 5.68 -4.89 -4.31
C PHE A 45 7.17 -4.81 -4.64
N ILE A 46 8.03 -4.59 -3.64
CA ILE A 46 9.48 -4.58 -3.83
C ILE A 46 9.97 -5.98 -4.26
N ASP A 47 9.47 -7.05 -3.63
CA ASP A 47 9.82 -8.43 -3.99
C ASP A 47 9.35 -8.80 -5.41
N LEU A 48 8.29 -8.17 -5.90
CA LEU A 48 7.83 -8.27 -7.29
C LEU A 48 8.67 -7.42 -8.28
N GLY A 49 9.68 -6.69 -7.80
CA GLY A 49 10.62 -5.91 -8.61
C GLY A 49 10.25 -4.44 -8.81
N PHE A 50 9.43 -3.85 -7.93
CA PHE A 50 9.10 -2.43 -8.00
C PHE A 50 10.21 -1.59 -7.34
N ASP A 51 10.82 -0.68 -8.11
CA ASP A 51 11.86 0.22 -7.58
C ASP A 51 11.29 1.48 -6.90
N TYR A 52 10.12 1.94 -7.35
CA TYR A 52 9.54 3.21 -6.91
C TYR A 52 8.03 3.10 -6.67
N VAL A 53 7.57 3.77 -5.61
CA VAL A 53 6.14 3.93 -5.30
C VAL A 53 5.81 5.41 -5.11
N LEU A 54 4.72 5.85 -5.73
CA LEU A 54 4.17 7.20 -5.56
C LEU A 54 2.92 7.11 -4.69
N LEU A 55 3.00 7.66 -3.48
CA LEU A 55 1.91 7.63 -2.51
C LEU A 55 1.15 8.97 -2.49
N ARG A 56 -0.17 8.88 -2.35
CA ARG A 56 -1.06 10.03 -2.14
C ARG A 56 -1.94 9.77 -0.94
N GLY A 57 -1.92 10.68 0.03
CA GLY A 57 -2.78 10.65 1.22
C GLY A 57 -4.02 11.51 1.07
N PHE A 58 -5.08 11.21 1.84
CA PHE A 58 -6.31 12.02 1.93
C PHE A 58 -6.83 11.98 3.38
N PRO A 59 -6.86 13.11 4.12
CA PRO A 59 -6.39 14.45 3.75
C PRO A 59 -4.87 14.49 3.48
N HIS A 60 -4.43 15.33 2.54
CA HIS A 60 -3.10 15.23 1.93
C HIS A 60 -1.93 15.26 2.92
N LEU A 61 -1.78 16.36 3.68
CA LEU A 61 -0.60 16.56 4.52
C LEU A 61 -0.55 15.57 5.68
N GLU A 62 -1.59 15.55 6.52
CA GLU A 62 -1.69 14.71 7.72
C GLU A 62 -1.47 13.22 7.39
N THR A 63 -2.10 12.72 6.32
CA THR A 63 -1.94 11.30 5.95
C THR A 63 -0.51 11.01 5.48
N ILE A 64 0.11 11.91 4.71
CA ILE A 64 1.49 11.71 4.23
C ILE A 64 2.49 11.85 5.39
N GLU A 65 2.26 12.75 6.33
CA GLU A 65 3.07 12.87 7.56
C GLU A 65 2.99 11.58 8.39
N GLN A 66 1.78 11.04 8.59
CA GLN A 66 1.57 9.78 9.29
C GLN A 66 2.25 8.60 8.57
N VAL A 67 2.15 8.54 7.24
CA VAL A 67 2.87 7.53 6.44
C VAL A 67 4.38 7.67 6.65
N GLY A 68 4.91 8.89 6.61
CA GLY A 68 6.32 9.16 6.84
C GLY A 68 6.80 8.74 8.23
N ALA A 69 5.97 8.99 9.25
CA ALA A 69 6.30 8.69 10.65
C ALA A 69 6.11 7.21 11.03
N SER A 70 5.11 6.53 10.47
CA SER A 70 4.71 5.18 10.93
C SER A 70 5.01 4.07 9.93
N VAL A 71 4.91 4.32 8.61
CA VAL A 71 5.05 3.27 7.60
C VAL A 71 6.50 3.15 7.12
N ILE A 72 7.14 4.27 6.79
CA ILE A 72 8.52 4.27 6.25
C ILE A 72 9.52 3.56 7.20
N PRO A 73 9.50 3.77 8.53
CA PRO A 73 10.40 3.05 9.42
C PRO A 73 10.18 1.53 9.39
N LEU A 74 8.93 1.07 9.39
CA LEU A 74 8.59 -0.36 9.33
C LEU A 74 9.03 -1.00 8.02
N VAL A 75 8.87 -0.31 6.88
CA VAL A 75 9.37 -0.80 5.59
C VAL A 75 10.89 -0.97 5.65
N ARG A 76 11.62 0.01 6.20
CA ARG A 76 13.09 -0.08 6.33
C ARG A 76 13.51 -1.24 7.22
N GLU A 77 12.83 -1.43 8.35
CA GLU A 77 13.08 -2.54 9.26
C GLU A 77 12.87 -3.89 8.57
N LYS A 78 11.72 -4.08 7.90
CA LYS A 78 11.40 -5.31 7.18
C LYS A 78 12.39 -5.59 6.04
N LEU A 79 12.84 -4.56 5.31
CA LEU A 79 13.88 -4.71 4.29
C LEU A 79 15.22 -5.14 4.89
N GLN A 80 15.60 -4.63 6.06
CA GLN A 80 16.80 -5.07 6.76
C GLN A 80 16.70 -6.52 7.19
N GLN A 81 15.56 -6.92 7.77
CA GLN A 81 15.28 -8.31 8.14
C GLN A 81 15.37 -9.23 6.92
N ALA A 82 14.71 -8.88 5.81
CA ALA A 82 14.76 -9.66 4.58
C ALA A 82 16.20 -9.85 4.07
N LYS A 83 17.04 -8.81 4.12
CA LYS A 83 18.46 -8.92 3.73
C LYS A 83 19.27 -9.83 4.65
N LEU A 84 18.98 -9.83 5.96
CA LEU A 84 19.66 -10.68 6.92
C LEU A 84 19.39 -12.17 6.70
N PHE A 85 18.22 -12.54 6.15
CA PHE A 85 17.86 -13.94 5.87
C PHE A 85 18.36 -14.46 4.50
N HIS A 86 18.87 -13.57 3.63
CA HIS A 86 19.42 -13.95 2.31
C HIS A 86 20.95 -14.09 2.30
N HIS A 87 21.59 -14.15 3.48
CA HIS A 87 23.01 -14.45 3.67
C HIS A 87 23.19 -15.83 4.32
#